data_AF-A0AAN7QAF7-F1
#
_entry.id   AF-A0AAN7QAF7-F1
#
_cell.length_a   1.000
_cell.length_b   1.000
_cell.length_c   1.000
_cell.angle_alpha   90.00
_cell.angle_beta   90.00
_cell.angle_gamma   90.00
#
_symmetry.space_group_name_H-M   'P 1'
#
loop_
_entity.id
_entity.type
_entity.pdbx_description
1 polymer ?
#
loop_
_entity_poly.entity_id
_entity_poly.type
_entity_poly.pdbx_seq_one_letter_code
_entity_poly.pdbx_strand_id
1 'polypeptide(L)'
;MRIANSQIFLRTILDNERHQIQELKGEVKTMITATEREPLEKLHLIDQIQRLGLAYHFQKEIDKYLEEVKKLYFEHEGSEISIDHLDLYTTALLFRLLRQQGYRISPGKCTLVCYYLAN
;
A
#
# COMPACT_ATOMS: atom_id res chain seq x y z
N MET A 1 11.09 -42.75 -24.94
CA MET A 1 9.96 -41.84 -25.29
C MET A 1 9.14 -41.33 -24.10
N ARG A 2 9.15 -41.96 -22.91
CA ARG A 2 8.30 -41.56 -21.76
C ARG A 2 8.77 -40.33 -20.97
N ILE A 3 10.08 -40.05 -20.94
CA ILE A 3 10.67 -38.98 -20.10
C ILE A 3 10.44 -37.57 -20.69
N ALA A 4 10.39 -37.45 -22.03
CA ALA A 4 10.15 -36.17 -22.70
C ALA A 4 8.74 -35.64 -22.41
N ASN A 5 7.73 -36.51 -22.39
CA ASN A 5 6.34 -36.11 -22.09
C ASN A 5 6.16 -35.67 -20.64
N SER A 6 6.87 -36.28 -19.67
CA SER A 6 6.83 -35.83 -18.27
C SER A 6 7.54 -34.48 -18.06
N GLN A 7 8.67 -34.23 -18.73
CA GLN A 7 9.35 -32.93 -18.65
C GLN A 7 8.56 -31.81 -19.34
N ILE A 8 7.95 -32.10 -20.49
CA ILE A 8 7.06 -31.16 -21.19
C ILE A 8 5.86 -30.82 -20.29
N PHE A 9 5.23 -31.83 -19.66
CA PHE A 9 4.10 -31.62 -18.77
C PHE A 9 4.44 -30.71 -17.56
N LEU A 10 5.57 -30.97 -16.88
CA LEU A 10 6.02 -30.13 -15.77
C LEU A 10 6.34 -28.69 -16.21
N ARG A 11 6.91 -28.52 -17.40
CA ARG A 11 7.20 -27.21 -17.97
C ARG A 11 5.92 -26.41 -18.23
N THR A 12 4.90 -27.05 -18.80
CA THR A 12 3.59 -26.42 -19.03
C THR A 12 2.92 -25.98 -17.72
N ILE A 13 3.02 -26.80 -16.66
CA ILE A 13 2.48 -26.42 -15.34
C ILE A 13 3.19 -25.18 -14.80
N LEU A 14 4.53 -25.18 -14.81
CA LEU A 14 5.31 -24.04 -14.32
C LEU A 14 5.05 -22.76 -15.10
N ASP A 15 4.88 -22.85 -16.43
CA ASP A 15 4.58 -21.69 -17.27
C ASP A 15 3.19 -21.13 -16.97
N ASN A 16 2.20 -22.00 -16.71
CA ASN A 16 0.86 -21.57 -16.29
C ASN A 16 0.86 -20.91 -14.89
N GLU A 17 1.57 -21.48 -13.92
CA GLU A 17 1.69 -20.89 -12.57
C GLU A 17 2.38 -19.51 -12.64
N ARG A 18 3.43 -19.39 -13.44
CA ARG A 18 4.11 -18.10 -13.67
C ARG A 18 3.17 -17.07 -14.29
N HIS A 19 2.36 -17.50 -15.26
CA HIS A 19 1.38 -16.62 -15.90
C HIS A 19 0.38 -16.08 -14.88
N GLN A 20 -0.22 -16.96 -14.08
CA GLN A 20 -1.18 -16.59 -13.04
C GLN A 20 -0.57 -15.63 -12.01
N ILE A 21 0.69 -15.86 -11.60
CA ILE A 21 1.40 -14.94 -10.70
C ILE A 21 1.56 -13.55 -11.34
N GLN A 22 1.89 -13.47 -12.64
CA GLN A 22 2.01 -12.17 -13.31
C GLN A 22 0.67 -11.45 -13.44
N GLU A 23 -0.41 -12.18 -13.73
CA GLU A 23 -1.76 -11.63 -13.80
C GLU A 23 -2.19 -11.05 -12.45
N LEU A 24 -2.09 -11.84 -11.38
CA LEU A 24 -2.42 -11.39 -10.02
C LEU A 24 -1.55 -10.22 -9.57
N LYS A 25 -0.25 -10.22 -9.93
CA LYS A 25 0.63 -9.09 -9.68
C LYS A 25 0.16 -7.84 -10.43
N GLY A 26 -0.30 -7.99 -11.67
CA GLY A 26 -0.91 -6.92 -12.45
C GLY A 26 -2.14 -6.35 -11.77
N GLU A 27 -3.04 -7.20 -11.28
CA GLU A 27 -4.25 -6.80 -10.56
C GLU A 27 -3.92 -6.04 -9.27
N VAL A 28 -3.01 -6.55 -8.44
CA VAL A 28 -2.62 -5.83 -7.21
C VAL A 28 -2.03 -4.46 -7.54
N LYS A 29 -1.22 -4.38 -8.60
CA LYS A 29 -0.67 -3.11 -9.08
C LYS A 29 -1.77 -2.13 -9.49
N THR A 30 -2.77 -2.56 -10.25
CA THR A 30 -3.89 -1.68 -10.65
C THR A 30 -4.67 -1.21 -9.44
N MET A 31 -4.90 -2.09 -8.45
CA MET A 31 -5.58 -1.75 -7.20
C MET A 31 -4.88 -0.66 -6.39
N ILE A 32 -3.54 -0.64 -6.36
CA ILE A 32 -2.77 0.43 -5.70
C ILE A 32 -2.91 1.75 -6.48
N THR A 33 -2.85 1.70 -7.81
CA THR A 33 -2.81 2.91 -8.66
C THR A 33 -4.18 3.48 -9.05
N ALA A 34 -5.27 2.74 -8.83
CA ALA A 34 -6.61 3.12 -9.28
C ALA A 34 -7.11 4.42 -8.62
N THR A 35 -7.42 5.45 -9.40
CA THR A 35 -7.83 6.77 -8.86
C THR A 35 -9.16 6.73 -8.09
N GLU A 36 -10.06 5.82 -8.47
CA GLU A 36 -11.44 5.73 -7.95
C GLU A 36 -11.55 5.15 -6.53
N ARG A 37 -10.47 4.56 -5.98
CA ARG A 37 -10.51 3.98 -4.64
C ARG A 37 -10.23 5.00 -3.54
N GLU A 38 -11.01 4.91 -2.47
CA GLU A 38 -10.86 5.72 -1.27
C GLU A 38 -9.44 5.58 -0.67
N PRO A 39 -8.85 6.65 -0.13
CA PRO A 39 -7.49 6.61 0.40
C PRO A 39 -7.28 5.53 1.48
N LEU A 40 -8.26 5.33 2.36
CA LEU A 40 -8.20 4.33 3.43
C LEU A 40 -8.07 2.90 2.87
N GLU A 41 -8.83 2.56 1.83
CA GLU A 41 -8.77 1.23 1.21
C GLU A 41 -7.39 0.92 0.64
N LYS A 42 -6.76 1.91 0.00
CA LYS A 42 -5.41 1.77 -0.53
C LYS A 42 -4.38 1.64 0.59
N LEU A 43 -4.51 2.42 1.67
CA LEU A 43 -3.64 2.27 2.84
C LEU A 43 -3.76 0.87 3.45
N HIS A 44 -4.96 0.29 3.51
CA HIS A 44 -5.15 -1.11 3.92
C HIS A 44 -4.50 -2.12 2.99
N LEU A 45 -4.68 -1.95 1.68
CA LEU A 45 -4.06 -2.81 0.70
C LEU A 45 -2.53 -2.79 0.85
N ILE A 46 -1.94 -1.61 0.99
CA ILE A 46 -0.49 -1.45 1.20
C ILE A 46 -0.05 -2.13 2.50
N ASP A 47 -0.81 -1.96 3.59
CA ASP A 47 -0.50 -2.62 4.86
C ASP A 47 -0.51 -4.15 4.74
N GLN A 48 -1.51 -4.71 4.06
CA GLN A 48 -1.61 -6.14 3.82
C GLN A 48 -0.44 -6.65 2.97
N ILE A 49 -0.11 -5.96 1.89
CA ILE A 49 1.04 -6.29 1.03
C ILE A 49 2.34 -6.30 1.82
N GLN A 50 2.55 -5.30 2.69
CA GLN A 50 3.74 -5.24 3.55
C GLN A 50 3.77 -6.38 4.57
N ARG A 51 2.65 -6.68 5.24
CA ARG A 51 2.54 -7.78 6.21
C ARG A 51 2.73 -9.16 5.59
N LEU A 52 2.35 -9.32 4.32
CA LEU A 52 2.59 -10.53 3.54
C LEU A 52 4.03 -10.64 3.02
N GLY A 53 4.87 -9.62 3.24
CA GLY A 53 6.25 -9.60 2.76
C GLY A 53 6.37 -9.39 1.24
N LEU A 54 5.32 -8.91 0.58
CA LEU A 54 5.25 -8.74 -0.87
C LEU A 54 5.57 -7.32 -1.34
N ALA A 55 5.83 -6.39 -0.43
CA ALA A 55 6.05 -4.97 -0.75
C ALA A 55 7.15 -4.72 -1.77
N TYR A 56 8.21 -5.54 -1.78
CA TYR A 56 9.32 -5.41 -2.74
C TYR A 56 8.88 -5.55 -4.21
N HIS A 57 7.73 -6.18 -4.48
CA HIS A 57 7.17 -6.28 -5.83
C HIS A 57 6.45 -5.00 -6.30
N PHE A 58 6.10 -4.11 -5.38
CA PHE A 58 5.26 -2.93 -5.60
C PHE A 58 5.85 -1.64 -5.03
N GLN A 59 7.16 -1.64 -4.72
CA GLN A 59 7.81 -0.55 -4.00
C GLN A 59 7.57 0.81 -4.69
N LYS A 60 7.70 0.84 -6.02
CA LYS A 60 7.50 2.06 -6.81
C LYS A 60 6.08 2.63 -6.68
N GLU A 61 5.07 1.76 -6.73
CA GLU A 61 3.68 2.14 -6.62
C GLU A 61 3.33 2.60 -5.21
N ILE A 62 3.85 1.90 -4.20
CA ILE A 62 3.70 2.24 -2.78
C ILE A 62 4.32 3.61 -2.49
N ASP A 63 5.56 3.85 -2.91
CA ASP A 63 6.28 5.10 -2.67
C ASP A 63 5.55 6.28 -3.31
N LYS A 64 5.14 6.12 -4.58
CA LYS A 64 4.39 7.13 -5.29
C LYS A 64 3.10 7.49 -4.55
N TYR A 65 2.33 6.48 -4.15
CA TYR A 65 1.06 6.71 -3.46
C TYR A 65 1.25 7.37 -2.09
N LEU A 66 2.23 6.90 -1.30
CA LEU A 66 2.51 7.49 0.02
C LEU A 66 3.00 8.94 -0.08
N GLU A 67 3.77 9.29 -1.12
CA GLU A 67 4.16 10.68 -1.41
C GLU A 67 2.94 11.56 -1.73
N GLU A 68 1.99 11.06 -2.54
CA GLU A 68 0.75 11.77 -2.88
C GLU A 68 -0.11 12.01 -1.62
N VAL A 69 -0.29 10.98 -0.80
CA VAL A 69 -1.06 11.07 0.45
C VAL A 69 -0.37 11.99 1.46
N LYS A 70 0.96 11.96 1.55
CA LYS A 70 1.72 12.90 2.39
C LYS A 70 1.45 14.34 2.00
N LYS A 71 1.50 14.65 0.69
CA LYS A 71 1.18 16.00 0.18
C LYS A 71 -0.23 16.41 0.58
N LEU A 72 -1.20 15.52 0.32
CA LEU A 72 -2.60 15.76 0.59
C LEU A 72 -2.88 16.09 2.07
N TYR A 73 -2.33 15.32 3.01
CA TYR A 73 -2.69 15.45 4.43
C TYR A 73 -1.72 16.26 5.30
N PHE A 74 -0.45 16.43 4.89
CA PHE A 74 0.57 17.04 5.74
C PHE A 74 1.22 18.31 5.19
N GLU A 75 1.14 18.58 3.89
CA GLU A 75 1.83 19.71 3.23
C GLU A 75 0.88 20.83 2.80
N HIS A 76 -0.41 20.53 2.57
CA HIS A 76 -1.41 21.54 2.22
C HIS A 76 -2.12 22.08 3.47
N GLU A 77 -1.60 23.17 4.04
CA GLU A 77 -2.34 23.97 5.03
C GLU A 77 -3.50 24.68 4.31
N GLY A 78 -4.73 24.25 4.58
CA GLY A 78 -5.97 24.86 4.05
C GLY A 78 -6.71 24.06 2.97
N SER A 79 -6.35 22.80 2.69
CA SER A 79 -7.22 21.91 1.92
C SER A 79 -8.47 21.53 2.72
N GLU A 80 -9.59 21.34 2.02
CA GLU A 80 -10.86 20.84 2.58
C GLU A 80 -10.70 19.46 3.25
N ILE A 81 -9.64 18.74 2.89
CA ILE A 81 -9.22 17.46 3.46
C ILE A 81 -7.93 17.70 4.24
N SER A 82 -8.00 17.69 5.56
CA SER A 82 -6.86 17.80 6.48
C SER A 82 -6.70 16.51 7.28
N ILE A 83 -5.52 16.29 7.86
CA ILE A 83 -5.31 15.17 8.79
C ILE A 83 -6.25 15.22 10.00
N ASP A 84 -6.71 16.41 10.38
CA ASP A 84 -7.62 16.61 11.51
C ASP A 84 -9.03 16.06 11.24
N HIS A 85 -9.36 15.78 9.98
CA HIS A 85 -10.62 15.14 9.57
C HIS A 85 -10.53 13.61 9.45
N LEU A 86 -9.33 13.02 9.63
CA LEU A 86 -9.15 11.58 9.61
C LEU A 86 -9.47 10.98 10.99
N ASP A 87 -10.09 9.79 10.99
CA ASP A 87 -10.24 9.03 12.22
C ASP A 87 -8.86 8.58 12.78
N LEU A 88 -8.85 8.20 14.06
CA LEU A 88 -7.63 7.77 14.76
C LEU A 88 -6.91 6.60 14.06
N TYR A 89 -7.68 5.64 13.57
CA TYR A 89 -7.13 4.43 12.96
C TYR A 89 -6.46 4.75 11.62
N THR A 90 -7.13 5.52 10.76
CA THR A 90 -6.59 5.99 9.49
C THR A 90 -5.34 6.85 9.71
N THR A 91 -5.38 7.75 10.70
CA THR A 91 -4.24 8.60 11.08
C THR A 91 -3.03 7.76 11.53
N ALA A 92 -3.25 6.80 12.43
CA ALA A 92 -2.19 5.93 12.95
C ALA A 92 -1.59 5.04 11.85
N LEU A 93 -2.44 4.50 10.97
CA LEU A 93 -2.02 3.69 9.83
C LEU A 93 -1.14 4.50 8.88
N LEU A 94 -1.61 5.69 8.47
CA LEU A 94 -0.87 6.56 7.57
C LEU A 94 0.48 6.97 8.16
N PHE A 95 0.50 7.39 9.43
CA PHE A 95 1.73 7.75 10.12
C PHE A 95 2.75 6.60 10.13
N ARG A 96 2.30 5.39 10.47
CA ARG A 96 3.16 4.21 10.48
C ARG A 96 3.73 3.92 9.09
N LEU A 97 2.89 3.91 8.05
CA LEU A 97 3.32 3.62 6.68
C LEU A 97 4.33 4.65 6.17
N LEU A 98 4.10 5.94 6.45
CA LEU A 98 5.05 7.01 6.09
C LEU A 98 6.39 6.85 6.81
N ARG A 99 6.38 6.58 8.12
CA ARG A 99 7.63 6.36 8.86
C ARG A 99 8.39 5.13 8.39
N GLN A 100 7.70 4.07 8.00
CA GLN A 100 8.33 2.85 7.43
C GLN A 100 9.08 3.15 6.13
N GLN A 101 8.62 4.11 5.33
CA GLN A 101 9.33 4.57 4.13
C GLN A 101 10.39 5.65 4.39
N GLY A 102 10.68 5.96 5.67
CA GLY A 102 11.73 6.92 6.05
C GLY A 102 11.29 8.39 6.05
N TYR A 103 10.00 8.69 5.86
CA TYR A 103 9.51 10.05 5.98
C TYR A 103 9.60 10.56 7.42
N ARG A 104 10.17 11.76 7.58
CA ARG A 104 10.22 12.48 8.87
C ARG A 104 8.91 13.23 9.09
N ILE A 105 7.91 12.54 9.64
CA ILE A 105 6.65 13.15 10.05
C ILE A 105 6.73 13.57 11.52
N SER A 106 6.42 14.84 11.81
CA SER A 106 6.40 15.34 13.18
C SER A 106 5.27 14.64 13.96
N PRO A 107 5.55 14.06 15.16
CA PRO A 107 4.53 13.51 16.02
C PRO A 107 3.41 14.52 16.28
N GLY A 108 3.76 15.80 16.42
CA GLY A 108 2.84 16.94 16.62
C GLY A 108 1.66 16.96 15.63
N LYS A 109 1.91 16.64 14.36
CA LYS A 109 0.90 16.60 13.29
C LYS A 109 -0.01 15.37 13.36
N CYS A 110 0.34 14.36 14.16
CA CYS A 110 -0.48 13.16 14.43
C CYS A 110 -1.04 13.12 15.86
N THR A 111 -0.42 13.82 16.82
CA THR A 111 -0.82 13.83 18.24
C THR A 111 -2.03 14.70 18.57
N LEU A 112 -2.57 15.48 17.63
CA LEU A 112 -3.82 16.21 17.90
C LEU A 112 -4.98 15.24 18.24
N VAL A 113 -4.91 13.97 17.86
CA VAL A 113 -5.90 12.95 18.22
C VAL A 113 -5.66 12.33 19.61
N CYS A 114 -4.44 12.40 20.16
CA CYS A 114 -4.15 11.88 21.51
C CYS A 114 -4.69 12.79 22.63
N TYR A 115 -4.78 14.11 22.40
CA TYR A 115 -5.30 15.05 23.41
C TYR A 115 -6.82 14.98 23.58
N TYR A 116 -7.59 14.57 22.57
CA TYR A 116 -9.06 14.44 22.65
C TYR A 116 -9.55 13.13 23.29
N LEU A 117 -8.66 12.16 23.55
CA LEU A 117 -8.99 10.93 24.29
C LEU A 117 -8.52 10.96 25.75
N ALA A 118 -7.94 12.07 26.19
CA ALA A 118 -7.46 12.29 27.55
C ALA A 118 -8.30 13.31 28.36
N ASN A 119 -9.44 13.77 27.83
CA ASN A 119 -10.44 14.56 28.55
C ASN A 119 -11.83 13.96 28.39
#